data_AF-R7UPP4-F1
#
_entry.id   AF-R7UPP4-F1
#
_cell.length_a   1.000
_cell.length_b   1.000
_cell.length_c   1.000
_cell.angle_alpha   90.00
_cell.angle_beta   90.00
_cell.angle_gamma   90.00
#
_symmetry.space_group_name_H-M   'P 1'
#
loop_
_entity.id
_entity.type
_entity.pdbx_description
1 polymer ?
#
loop_
_entity_poly.entity_id
_entity_poly.type
_entity_poly.pdbx_seq_one_letter_code
_entity_poly.pdbx_strand_id
1 'polypeptide(L)'
;MSVLSIADNLRGLPPYGTDLSAFLLIAVTCLFIAWCFKRSRSAVDQRLPPGSYGLLPFIGETFPFLLDGPKYTRTRIEKYGPVFRSHLLLEPIVVVSGAQHVNTILATDDVIQLSFRSTKLLFGDSGFYSMNGEPHRMLNRSLRSAFTPTVMASLIQPMQNIVRERLHGWTKLGLIQGCEASKDIAITAANQLILGLDFKGAEFEKLKSCFSDYSDAFFSFPYDIPGFAFRRKVLINPSLDGFSILHTLLSTNSNLDQSDDSLTTRQVQDIALEMLYASQETLASSFCTLLMQLAENPRVLNDLRAELATNDIGPNDILDYKTLKSLPFLNDVMKEMLRYAPPIGGGLRKAVKDVEIAGYVIPAGWRILFSIEGTHKLCKYNGDVETFDPYRWKKLRVEDPHHSSRFDFIPFGAGNRTCVGQDYAKDLIKVFLLEISRCIDWQMVNGMPDIASCPIPLPRDGLPLSVKPFDMKKFKEIHESSNLASEA
;
A
#
# COMPACT_ATOMS: atom_id res chain seq x y z
N MET A 1 -19.86 -1.97 13.31
CA MET A 1 -19.34 -0.80 14.02
C MET A 1 -17.88 -0.66 13.59
N SER A 2 -17.48 0.45 12.96
CA SER A 2 -16.05 0.71 12.72
C SER A 2 -15.36 0.97 14.06
N VAL A 3 -14.04 0.77 14.17
CA VAL A 3 -13.27 1.11 15.39
C VAL A 3 -13.48 2.59 15.76
N LEU A 4 -13.76 3.44 14.77
CA LEU A 4 -14.07 4.86 14.93
C LEU A 4 -15.47 5.11 15.54
N SER A 5 -16.48 4.30 15.21
CA SER A 5 -17.84 4.41 15.74
C SER A 5 -17.97 4.02 17.23
N ILE A 6 -16.96 3.35 17.80
CA ILE A 6 -16.93 3.00 19.23
C ILE A 6 -16.54 4.23 20.08
N ALA A 7 -15.75 5.16 19.53
CA ALA A 7 -15.33 6.37 20.24
C ALA A 7 -16.47 7.37 20.45
N ASP A 8 -17.37 7.50 19.46
CA ASP A 8 -18.50 8.44 19.54
C ASP A 8 -19.66 7.89 20.38
N ASN A 9 -19.87 6.57 20.42
CA ASN A 9 -20.90 5.94 21.27
C ASN A 9 -20.56 5.94 22.77
N LEU A 10 -19.31 6.22 23.14
CA LEU A 10 -18.91 6.34 24.55
C LEU A 10 -19.31 7.68 25.19
N ARG A 11 -19.81 8.66 24.42
CA ARG A 11 -20.23 9.98 24.92
C ARG A 11 -21.71 10.05 25.35
N GLY A 12 -22.48 8.98 25.17
CA GLY A 12 -23.94 8.97 25.41
C GLY A 12 -24.44 8.04 26.51
N LEU A 13 -23.57 7.42 27.31
CA LEU A 13 -24.00 6.53 28.39
C LEU A 13 -24.41 7.34 29.64
N PRO A 14 -25.56 7.03 30.27
CA PRO A 14 -25.99 7.70 31.50
C PRO A 14 -25.02 7.37 32.65
N PRO A 15 -24.94 8.20 33.71
CA PRO A 15 -24.01 8.00 34.80
C PRO A 15 -24.47 6.80 35.63
N TYR A 16 -24.05 5.59 35.24
CA TYR A 16 -24.17 4.42 36.09
C TYR A 16 -23.23 4.58 37.28
N GLY A 17 -23.79 4.41 38.48
CA GLY A 17 -23.08 4.51 39.74
C GLY A 17 -21.76 3.76 39.70
N THR A 18 -20.69 4.47 40.01
CA THR A 18 -19.31 4.00 39.99
C THR A 18 -19.11 2.95 41.07
N ASP A 19 -19.19 1.67 40.71
CA ASP A 19 -18.81 0.58 41.58
C ASP A 19 -17.27 0.50 41.63
N LEU A 20 -16.70 1.33 42.51
CA LEU A 20 -15.25 1.45 42.74
C LEU A 20 -14.59 0.08 42.98
N SER A 21 -15.37 -0.87 43.50
CA SER A 21 -15.00 -2.26 43.76
C SER A 21 -14.64 -3.04 42.49
N ALA A 22 -15.40 -2.88 41.40
CA ALA A 22 -15.16 -3.56 40.12
C ALA A 22 -13.91 -3.02 39.43
N PHE A 23 -13.70 -1.69 39.48
CA PHE A 23 -12.46 -1.07 38.98
C PHE A 23 -11.24 -1.52 39.78
N LEU A 24 -11.36 -1.61 41.11
CA LEU A 24 -10.27 -2.09 41.97
C LEU A 24 -9.92 -3.55 41.66
N LEU A 25 -10.94 -4.41 41.48
CA LEU A 25 -10.74 -5.83 41.17
C LEU A 25 -10.07 -6.02 39.81
N ILE A 26 -10.49 -5.27 38.79
CA ILE A 26 -9.84 -5.28 37.47
C ILE A 26 -8.39 -4.78 37.59
N ALA A 27 -8.14 -3.69 38.30
CA ALA A 27 -6.80 -3.15 38.49
C ALA A 27 -5.88 -4.14 39.23
N VAL A 28 -6.35 -4.77 40.32
CA VAL A 28 -5.60 -5.78 41.07
C VAL A 28 -5.34 -7.03 40.23
N THR A 29 -6.32 -7.47 39.44
CA THR A 29 -6.14 -8.62 38.54
C THR A 29 -5.14 -8.30 37.43
N CYS A 30 -5.20 -7.10 36.83
CA CYS A 30 -4.22 -6.64 35.85
C CYS A 30 -2.82 -6.52 36.47
N LEU A 31 -2.69 -6.01 37.70
CA LEU A 31 -1.41 -5.92 38.41
C LEU A 31 -0.84 -7.30 38.78
N PHE A 32 -1.70 -8.24 39.19
CA PHE A 32 -1.31 -9.62 39.48
C PHE A 32 -0.86 -10.36 38.22
N ILE A 33 -1.60 -10.22 37.12
CA ILE A 33 -1.22 -10.75 35.81
C ILE A 33 0.11 -10.12 35.36
N ALA A 34 0.25 -8.80 35.44
CA ALA A 34 1.49 -8.11 35.09
C ALA A 34 2.68 -8.56 35.96
N TRP A 35 2.46 -8.82 37.25
CA TRP A 35 3.46 -9.36 38.16
C TRP A 35 3.87 -10.79 37.81
N CYS A 36 2.91 -11.66 37.48
CA CYS A 36 3.16 -13.02 37.00
C CYS A 36 3.98 -13.02 35.69
N PHE A 37 3.63 -12.16 34.74
CA PHE A 37 4.41 -11.97 33.49
C PHE A 37 5.82 -11.42 33.77
N LYS A 38 5.99 -10.53 34.75
CA LYS A 38 7.30 -9.97 35.12
C LYS A 38 8.21 -10.99 35.82
N ARG A 39 7.62 -11.99 36.49
CA ARG A 39 8.33 -13.03 37.27
C ARG A 39 8.71 -14.26 36.44
N SER A 40 8.03 -14.52 35.32
CA SER A 40 8.38 -15.58 34.36
C SER A 40 9.48 -15.15 33.38
N ARG A 41 10.63 -14.68 33.87
CA ARG A 41 11.78 -14.37 33.01
C ARG A 41 12.66 -15.60 32.81
N SER A 42 12.43 -16.32 31.71
CA SER A 42 13.31 -17.40 31.23
C SER A 42 14.64 -16.82 30.69
N ALA A 43 15.68 -17.64 30.54
CA ALA A 43 16.91 -17.26 29.84
C ALA A 43 16.63 -16.78 28.39
N VAL A 44 15.52 -17.24 27.79
CA VAL A 44 15.01 -16.77 26.48
C VAL A 44 14.65 -15.28 26.50
N ASP A 45 14.18 -14.73 27.63
CA ASP A 45 13.86 -13.29 27.75
C ASP A 45 15.10 -12.40 27.71
N GLN A 46 16.30 -12.93 27.98
CA GLN A 46 17.53 -12.12 27.99
C GLN A 46 18.06 -11.79 26.59
N ARG A 47 17.67 -12.55 25.56
CA ARG A 47 18.04 -12.31 24.15
C ARG A 47 16.88 -11.75 23.31
N LEU A 48 15.75 -11.40 23.91
CA LEU A 48 14.66 -10.75 23.18
C LEU A 48 15.02 -9.29 22.82
N PRO A 49 14.47 -8.76 21.72
CA PRO A 49 14.59 -7.34 21.41
C PRO A 49 14.07 -6.44 22.54
N PRO A 50 14.62 -5.24 22.72
CA PRO A 50 14.09 -4.24 23.64
C PRO A 50 12.65 -3.87 23.26
N GLY A 51 11.86 -3.41 24.22
CA GLY A 51 10.48 -2.98 23.95
C GLY A 51 9.53 -3.20 25.10
N SER A 52 8.24 -2.92 24.86
CA SER A 52 7.18 -2.92 25.86
C SER A 52 5.98 -3.71 25.37
N TYR A 53 5.33 -4.48 26.24
CA TYR A 53 4.04 -5.10 25.92
C TYR A 53 2.85 -4.14 26.07
N GLY A 54 3.10 -2.85 26.36
CA GLY A 54 2.05 -1.86 26.63
C GLY A 54 1.53 -1.92 28.08
N LEU A 55 0.56 -1.05 28.38
CA LEU A 55 -0.03 -0.91 29.73
C LEU A 55 -1.14 -1.92 30.02
N LEU A 56 -1.77 -2.48 28.98
CA LEU A 56 -2.88 -3.42 29.11
C LEU A 56 -2.43 -4.83 28.70
N PRO A 57 -2.56 -5.85 29.58
CA PRO A 57 -1.96 -7.17 29.38
C PRO A 57 -2.45 -7.93 28.13
N PHE A 58 -3.58 -7.54 27.54
CA PHE A 58 -4.14 -8.20 26.35
C PHE A 58 -4.17 -7.30 25.11
N ILE A 59 -4.46 -6.01 25.27
CA ILE A 59 -4.58 -5.06 24.15
C ILE A 59 -3.21 -4.53 23.71
N GLY A 60 -2.27 -4.45 24.64
CA GLY A 60 -0.92 -3.96 24.40
C GLY A 60 -0.88 -2.56 23.82
N GLU A 61 -0.17 -2.39 22.71
CA GLU A 61 0.00 -1.12 21.99
C GLU A 61 -0.84 -1.05 20.70
N THR A 62 -1.88 -1.89 20.57
CA THR A 62 -2.70 -2.00 19.34
C THR A 62 -3.38 -0.68 18.96
N PHE A 63 -3.95 0.06 19.91
CA PHE A 63 -4.62 1.34 19.60
C PHE A 63 -3.64 2.44 19.17
N PRO A 64 -2.53 2.69 19.89
CA PRO A 64 -1.47 3.57 19.39
C PRO A 64 -0.99 3.19 17.99
N PHE A 65 -0.78 1.90 17.71
CA PHE A 65 -0.40 1.44 16.38
C PHE A 65 -1.42 1.80 15.29
N LEU A 66 -2.72 1.59 15.56
CA LEU A 66 -3.79 1.86 14.59
C LEU A 66 -4.10 3.35 14.41
N LEU A 67 -3.98 4.15 15.47
CA LEU A 67 -4.34 5.57 15.48
C LEU A 67 -3.18 6.48 15.09
N ASP A 68 -1.97 6.22 15.60
CA ASP A 68 -0.79 7.05 15.35
C ASP A 68 -0.09 6.68 14.03
N GLY A 69 -0.39 5.50 13.46
CA GLY A 69 0.14 5.04 12.18
C GLY A 69 1.67 5.16 12.10
N PRO A 70 2.21 5.89 11.09
CA PRO A 70 3.64 6.20 10.95
C PRO A 70 4.37 6.65 12.22
N LYS A 71 3.71 7.45 13.04
CA LYS A 71 4.30 8.02 14.26
C LYS A 71 4.57 6.95 15.31
N TYR A 72 3.78 5.88 15.34
CA TYR A 72 3.99 4.75 16.25
C TYR A 72 5.37 4.13 16.00
N THR A 73 5.65 3.71 14.77
CA THR A 73 6.90 3.03 14.43
C THR A 73 8.11 3.94 14.69
N ARG A 74 8.02 5.22 14.30
CA ARG A 74 9.09 6.21 14.52
C ARG A 74 9.48 6.34 15.99
N THR A 75 8.51 6.64 16.85
CA THR A 75 8.75 6.88 18.28
C THR A 75 9.34 5.66 18.99
N ARG A 76 9.02 4.43 18.53
CA ARG A 76 9.59 3.21 19.07
C ARG A 76 10.98 2.91 18.52
N ILE A 77 11.25 3.23 17.25
CA ILE A 77 12.60 3.15 16.68
C ILE A 77 13.56 4.09 17.44
N GLU A 78 13.16 5.34 17.71
CA GLU A 78 13.96 6.30 18.47
C GLU A 78 14.25 5.81 19.89
N LYS A 79 13.28 5.13 20.52
CA LYS A 79 13.38 4.68 21.91
C LYS A 79 14.09 3.35 22.10
N TYR A 80 13.83 2.38 21.24
CA TYR A 80 14.26 0.99 21.41
C TYR A 80 15.23 0.52 20.31
N GLY A 81 15.41 1.31 19.25
CA GLY A 81 16.19 0.93 18.08
C GLY A 81 15.36 0.27 16.98
N PRO A 82 16.00 -0.10 15.86
CA PRO A 82 15.34 -0.57 14.64
C PRO A 82 14.66 -1.94 14.75
N VAL A 83 14.98 -2.71 15.79
CA VAL A 83 14.36 -4.00 16.11
C VAL A 83 13.83 -3.93 17.54
N PHE A 84 12.51 -4.00 17.70
CA PHE A 84 11.89 -3.90 19.02
C PHE A 84 10.68 -4.81 19.15
N ARG A 85 10.40 -5.26 20.37
CA ARG A 85 9.22 -6.06 20.69
C ARG A 85 8.04 -5.18 21.11
N SER A 86 6.83 -5.62 20.78
CA SER A 86 5.58 -5.04 21.21
C SER A 86 4.50 -6.11 21.39
N HIS A 87 3.28 -5.68 21.68
CA HIS A 87 2.09 -6.52 21.72
C HIS A 87 0.99 -5.86 20.89
N LEU A 88 0.75 -6.39 19.69
CA LEU A 88 -0.19 -5.83 18.71
C LEU A 88 -1.18 -6.91 18.26
N LEU A 89 -2.45 -6.53 18.09
CA LEU A 89 -3.51 -7.43 17.63
C LEU A 89 -3.61 -8.69 18.50
N LEU A 90 -3.58 -8.48 19.83
CA LEU A 90 -3.68 -9.49 20.88
C LEU A 90 -2.55 -10.54 20.92
N GLU A 91 -1.43 -10.31 20.20
CA GLU A 91 -0.30 -11.23 20.21
C GLU A 91 1.06 -10.51 20.37
N PRO A 92 2.08 -11.19 20.93
CA PRO A 92 3.44 -10.69 20.97
C PRO A 92 4.00 -10.59 19.54
N ILE A 93 4.67 -9.48 19.26
CA ILE A 93 5.21 -9.18 17.93
C ILE A 93 6.58 -8.51 18.03
N VAL A 94 7.45 -8.79 17.08
CA VAL A 94 8.69 -8.04 16.87
C VAL A 94 8.53 -7.16 15.64
N VAL A 95 8.74 -5.86 15.78
CA VAL A 95 8.79 -4.91 14.68
C VAL A 95 10.25 -4.79 14.21
N VAL A 96 10.46 -4.98 12.91
CA VAL A 96 11.78 -5.01 12.28
C VAL A 96 11.86 -3.93 11.21
N SER A 97 12.82 -3.02 11.35
CA SER A 97 13.08 -1.93 10.41
C SER A 97 14.55 -1.88 10.02
N GLY A 98 14.83 -1.24 8.88
CA GLY A 98 16.17 -1.08 8.34
C GLY A 98 16.52 -2.19 7.35
N ALA A 99 17.21 -1.81 6.27
CA ALA A 99 17.44 -2.64 5.10
C ALA A 99 18.04 -4.00 5.42
N GLN A 100 19.13 -4.02 6.20
CA GLN A 100 19.84 -5.24 6.55
C GLN A 100 18.92 -6.20 7.33
N HIS A 101 18.21 -5.70 8.33
CA HIS A 101 17.33 -6.50 9.18
C HIS A 101 16.13 -7.04 8.41
N VAL A 102 15.47 -6.18 7.62
CA VAL A 102 14.33 -6.58 6.80
C VAL A 102 14.75 -7.60 5.75
N ASN A 103 15.93 -7.44 5.13
CA ASN A 103 16.45 -8.43 4.20
C ASN A 103 16.68 -9.79 4.87
N THR A 104 17.24 -9.84 6.10
CA THR A 104 17.38 -11.10 6.85
C THR A 104 16.04 -11.81 7.04
N ILE A 105 14.97 -11.08 7.36
CA ILE A 105 13.63 -11.65 7.52
C ILE A 105 13.03 -12.10 6.19
N LEU A 106 13.21 -11.32 5.11
CA LEU A 106 12.56 -11.60 3.83
C LEU A 106 13.32 -12.60 2.95
N ALA A 107 14.59 -12.87 3.25
CA ALA A 107 15.43 -13.83 2.53
C ALA A 107 15.42 -15.25 3.13
N THR A 108 14.94 -15.43 4.36
CA THR A 108 14.90 -16.75 5.02
C THR A 108 13.58 -17.48 4.77
N ASP A 109 13.64 -18.82 4.73
CA ASP A 109 12.48 -19.72 4.75
C ASP A 109 12.01 -20.04 6.19
N ASP A 110 12.71 -19.54 7.22
CA ASP A 110 12.34 -19.71 8.64
C ASP A 110 11.18 -18.80 9.07
N VAL A 111 10.63 -18.00 8.16
CA VAL A 111 9.42 -17.22 8.37
C VAL A 111 8.40 -17.46 7.26
N ILE A 112 7.12 -17.42 7.62
CA ILE A 112 6.00 -17.58 6.69
C ILE A 112 5.12 -16.33 6.68
N GLN A 113 4.43 -16.08 5.57
CA GLN A 113 3.37 -15.06 5.51
C GLN A 113 2.26 -15.44 6.49
N LEU A 114 1.90 -14.49 7.34
CA LEU A 114 0.77 -14.67 8.24
C LEU A 114 -0.53 -14.44 7.45
N SER A 115 -1.40 -15.44 7.44
CA SER A 115 -2.76 -15.35 6.92
C SER A 115 -3.77 -15.42 8.07
N PHE A 116 -4.69 -14.46 8.09
CA PHE A 116 -5.78 -14.41 9.07
C PHE A 116 -7.00 -15.16 8.56
N ARG A 117 -7.87 -15.60 9.49
CA ARG A 117 -9.17 -16.18 9.13
C ARG A 117 -9.99 -15.22 8.27
N SER A 118 -9.94 -13.92 8.55
CA SER A 118 -10.60 -12.88 7.74
C SER A 118 -10.09 -12.91 6.30
N THR A 119 -8.77 -12.90 6.11
CA THR A 119 -8.16 -12.94 4.78
C THR A 119 -8.51 -14.22 4.01
N LYS A 120 -8.51 -15.38 4.67
CA LYS A 120 -8.87 -16.66 4.03
C LYS A 120 -10.35 -16.77 3.67
N LEU A 121 -11.23 -16.21 4.48
CA LEU A 121 -12.66 -16.13 4.16
C LEU A 121 -12.93 -15.20 2.99
N LEU A 122 -12.10 -14.17 2.84
CA LEU A 122 -12.18 -13.21 1.75
C LEU A 122 -11.61 -13.82 0.46
N PHE A 123 -10.32 -14.16 0.44
CA PHE A 123 -9.58 -14.53 -0.78
C PHE A 123 -9.45 -16.04 -1.01
N GLY A 124 -10.07 -16.86 -0.15
CA GLY A 124 -9.90 -18.29 -0.19
C GLY A 124 -8.56 -18.77 0.39
N ASP A 125 -8.44 -20.09 0.49
CA ASP A 125 -7.21 -20.76 0.94
C ASP A 125 -6.20 -20.97 -0.20
N SER A 126 -6.64 -20.78 -1.46
CA SER A 126 -5.86 -21.08 -2.64
C SER A 126 -5.27 -19.84 -3.32
N GLY A 127 -5.48 -18.65 -2.75
CA GLY A 127 -4.91 -17.39 -3.20
C GLY A 127 -3.43 -17.19 -2.84
N PHE A 128 -2.80 -16.24 -3.52
CA PHE A 128 -1.40 -15.85 -3.35
C PHE A 128 -1.06 -15.42 -1.92
N TYR A 129 -2.01 -14.77 -1.24
CA TYR A 129 -1.79 -14.31 0.14
C TYR A 129 -1.75 -15.46 1.15
N SER A 130 -2.56 -16.50 0.93
CA SER A 130 -2.74 -17.62 1.86
C SER A 130 -1.65 -18.69 1.72
N MET A 131 -1.07 -18.86 0.52
CA MET A 131 -0.03 -19.86 0.24
C MET A 131 1.33 -19.50 0.82
N ASN A 132 2.17 -20.51 1.11
CA ASN A 132 3.56 -20.39 1.59
C ASN A 132 4.45 -21.46 0.93
N GLY A 133 5.78 -21.31 1.01
CA GLY A 133 6.74 -22.30 0.52
C GLY A 133 6.66 -22.52 -1.00
N GLU A 134 6.82 -23.78 -1.43
CA GLU A 134 6.85 -24.12 -2.86
C GLU A 134 5.55 -23.80 -3.62
N PRO A 135 4.33 -24.08 -3.09
CA PRO A 135 3.09 -23.69 -3.77
C PRO A 135 3.03 -22.20 -4.13
N HIS A 136 3.46 -21.33 -3.20
CA HIS A 136 3.54 -19.90 -3.46
C HIS A 136 4.62 -19.57 -4.50
N ARG A 137 5.80 -20.21 -4.46
CA ARG A 137 6.88 -19.97 -5.42
C ARG A 137 6.49 -20.38 -6.85
N MET A 138 5.79 -21.51 -7.00
CA MET A 138 5.25 -21.95 -8.29
C MET A 138 4.23 -20.94 -8.82
N LEU A 139 3.24 -20.56 -8.00
CA LEU A 139 2.24 -19.58 -8.39
C LEU A 139 2.86 -18.22 -8.77
N ASN A 140 3.83 -17.73 -7.99
CA ASN A 140 4.54 -16.49 -8.28
C ASN A 140 5.33 -16.54 -9.59
N ARG A 141 5.95 -17.68 -9.92
CA ARG A 141 6.60 -17.87 -11.22
C ARG A 141 5.58 -17.79 -12.36
N SER A 142 4.42 -18.43 -12.21
CA SER A 142 3.35 -18.41 -13.21
C SER A 142 2.77 -17.01 -13.40
N LEU A 143 2.51 -16.25 -12.33
CA LEU A 143 1.92 -14.90 -12.45
C LEU A 143 2.89 -13.87 -13.03
N ARG A 144 4.21 -14.04 -12.84
CA ARG A 144 5.21 -13.10 -13.38
C ARG A 144 5.22 -13.07 -14.92
N SER A 145 4.76 -14.10 -15.61
CA SER A 145 4.65 -14.08 -17.07
C SER A 145 3.61 -13.06 -17.57
N ALA A 146 2.61 -12.72 -16.75
CA ALA A 146 1.62 -11.69 -17.07
C ALA A 146 2.16 -10.26 -16.92
N PHE A 147 3.36 -10.07 -16.34
CA PHE A 147 3.96 -8.76 -16.09
C PHE A 147 5.31 -8.58 -16.81
N THR A 148 5.51 -9.22 -17.97
CA THR A 148 6.75 -9.07 -18.76
C THR A 148 6.88 -7.66 -19.35
N PRO A 149 8.10 -7.19 -19.68
CA PRO A 149 8.31 -5.88 -20.31
C PRO A 149 7.49 -5.69 -21.59
N THR A 150 7.32 -6.75 -22.39
CA THR A 150 6.49 -6.72 -23.61
C THR A 150 5.02 -6.47 -23.28
N VAL A 151 4.47 -7.15 -22.28
CA VAL A 151 3.09 -6.90 -21.83
C VAL A 151 2.98 -5.49 -21.26
N MET A 152 3.90 -5.04 -20.39
CA MET A 152 3.86 -3.69 -19.84
C MET A 152 3.91 -2.60 -20.91
N ALA A 153 4.73 -2.78 -21.96
CA ALA A 153 4.77 -1.87 -23.09
C ALA A 153 3.43 -1.78 -23.82
N SER A 154 2.72 -2.91 -23.97
CA SER A 154 1.39 -2.95 -24.60
C SER A 154 0.30 -2.27 -23.76
N LEU A 155 0.50 -2.13 -22.45
CA LEU A 155 -0.49 -1.53 -21.54
C LEU A 155 -0.40 -0.01 -21.42
N ILE A 156 0.70 0.63 -21.86
CA ILE A 156 0.90 2.08 -21.69
C ILE A 156 -0.22 2.89 -22.34
N GLN A 157 -0.54 2.60 -23.59
CA GLN A 157 -1.58 3.34 -24.30
C GLN A 157 -2.99 3.11 -23.70
N PRO A 158 -3.41 1.87 -23.38
CA PRO A 158 -4.64 1.64 -22.63
C PRO A 158 -4.70 2.37 -21.28
N MET A 159 -3.62 2.34 -20.48
CA MET A 159 -3.53 3.06 -19.21
C MET A 159 -3.74 4.56 -19.42
N GLN A 160 -3.07 5.13 -20.43
CA GLN A 160 -3.19 6.53 -20.78
C GLN A 160 -4.64 6.90 -21.13
N ASN A 161 -5.31 6.10 -21.96
CA ASN A 161 -6.68 6.37 -22.38
C ASN A 161 -7.64 6.43 -21.18
N ILE A 162 -7.54 5.46 -20.26
CA ILE A 162 -8.34 5.41 -19.04
C ILE A 162 -8.12 6.67 -18.20
N VAL A 163 -6.85 7.00 -17.92
CA VAL A 163 -6.52 8.18 -17.11
C VAL A 163 -7.06 9.45 -17.77
N ARG A 164 -6.76 9.66 -19.06
CA ARG A 164 -7.12 10.87 -19.79
C ARG A 164 -8.64 11.06 -19.88
N GLU A 165 -9.39 9.99 -20.12
CA GLU A 165 -10.86 10.03 -20.12
C GLU A 165 -11.41 10.52 -18.77
N ARG A 166 -10.87 10.00 -17.67
CA ARG A 166 -11.29 10.41 -16.31
C ARG A 166 -10.90 11.85 -16.00
N LEU A 167 -9.67 12.26 -16.32
CA LEU A 167 -9.24 13.65 -16.14
C LEU A 167 -10.12 14.63 -16.92
N HIS A 168 -10.50 14.29 -18.16
CA HIS A 168 -11.42 15.11 -18.94
C HIS A 168 -12.80 15.22 -18.26
N GLY A 169 -13.30 14.12 -17.70
CA GLY A 169 -14.50 14.13 -16.85
C GLY A 169 -14.35 15.06 -15.63
N TRP A 170 -13.21 15.02 -14.94
CA TRP A 170 -12.94 15.87 -13.78
C TRP A 170 -12.98 17.36 -14.14
N THR A 171 -12.41 17.74 -15.29
CA THR A 171 -12.42 19.14 -15.76
C THR A 171 -13.82 19.65 -16.10
N LYS A 172 -14.75 18.79 -16.51
CA LYS A 172 -16.15 19.16 -16.76
C LYS A 172 -16.93 19.37 -15.47
N LEU A 173 -16.64 18.57 -14.45
CA LEU A 173 -17.27 18.68 -13.14
C LEU A 173 -16.76 19.90 -12.36
N GLY A 174 -15.48 20.23 -12.49
CA GLY A 174 -14.83 21.37 -11.82
C GLY A 174 -14.59 21.18 -10.32
N LEU A 175 -15.37 20.32 -9.66
CA LEU A 175 -15.23 19.89 -8.27
C LEU A 175 -15.40 18.37 -8.20
N ILE A 176 -14.43 17.67 -7.61
CA ILE A 176 -14.44 16.20 -7.49
C ILE A 176 -14.07 15.74 -6.08
N GLN A 177 -14.43 14.49 -5.74
CA GLN A 177 -13.88 13.75 -4.61
C GLN A 177 -12.63 12.98 -5.07
N GLY A 178 -11.44 13.48 -4.73
CA GLY A 178 -10.16 12.97 -5.22
C GLY A 178 -9.90 11.51 -4.87
N CYS A 179 -10.33 11.05 -3.68
CA CYS A 179 -10.21 9.65 -3.28
C CYS A 179 -11.07 8.72 -4.14
N GLU A 180 -12.35 9.06 -4.32
CA GLU A 180 -13.28 8.27 -5.14
C GLU A 180 -12.83 8.25 -6.61
N ALA A 181 -12.43 9.41 -7.12
CA ALA A 181 -11.93 9.56 -8.48
C ALA A 181 -10.64 8.77 -8.73
N SER A 182 -9.74 8.70 -7.74
CA SER A 182 -8.53 7.88 -7.79
C SER A 182 -8.84 6.38 -7.76
N LYS A 183 -9.80 5.97 -6.92
CA LYS A 183 -10.28 4.58 -6.85
C LYS A 183 -10.92 4.14 -8.17
N ASP A 184 -11.65 5.03 -8.84
CA ASP A 184 -12.27 4.74 -10.14
C ASP A 184 -11.23 4.48 -11.23
N ILE A 185 -10.17 5.30 -11.34
CA ILE A 185 -9.06 5.02 -12.26
C ILE A 185 -8.43 3.66 -11.96
N ALA A 186 -8.12 3.39 -10.69
CA ALA A 186 -7.43 2.15 -10.29
C ALA A 186 -8.28 0.90 -10.58
N ILE A 187 -9.57 0.90 -10.22
CA ILE A 187 -10.46 -0.25 -10.47
C ILE A 187 -10.79 -0.43 -11.94
N THR A 188 -10.96 0.65 -12.72
CA THR A 188 -11.14 0.55 -14.18
C THR A 188 -9.91 -0.05 -14.84
N ALA A 189 -8.70 0.45 -14.50
CA ALA A 189 -7.46 -0.08 -15.05
C ALA A 189 -7.21 -1.54 -14.66
N ALA A 190 -7.51 -1.94 -13.42
CA ALA A 190 -7.38 -3.32 -12.99
C ALA A 190 -8.34 -4.25 -13.74
N ASN A 191 -9.61 -3.88 -13.84
CA ASN A 191 -10.60 -4.69 -14.54
C ASN A 191 -10.28 -4.84 -16.02
N GLN A 192 -10.04 -3.73 -16.73
CA GLN A 192 -9.83 -3.76 -18.17
C GLN A 192 -8.48 -4.36 -18.56
N LEU A 193 -7.42 -4.05 -17.80
CA LEU A 193 -6.04 -4.35 -18.23
C LEU A 193 -5.43 -5.57 -17.54
N ILE A 194 -5.82 -5.88 -16.30
CA ILE A 194 -5.32 -7.07 -15.58
C ILE A 194 -6.27 -8.24 -15.78
N LEU A 195 -7.58 -7.99 -15.69
CA LEU A 195 -8.57 -9.07 -15.78
C LEU A 195 -9.17 -9.24 -17.17
N GLY A 196 -8.98 -8.28 -18.09
CA GLY A 196 -9.59 -8.30 -19.42
C GLY A 196 -11.12 -8.15 -19.38
N LEU A 197 -11.66 -7.54 -18.34
CA LEU A 197 -13.10 -7.38 -18.11
C LEU A 197 -13.55 -6.01 -18.59
N ASP A 198 -14.43 -5.99 -19.59
CA ASP A 198 -15.15 -4.79 -20.04
C ASP A 198 -16.54 -4.73 -19.39
N PHE A 199 -16.59 -4.75 -18.05
CA PHE A 199 -17.84 -4.50 -17.36
C PHE A 199 -18.27 -3.06 -17.60
N LYS A 200 -19.45 -2.87 -18.20
CA LYS A 200 -20.08 -1.57 -18.41
C LYS A 200 -21.43 -1.51 -17.70
N GLY A 201 -21.84 -0.31 -17.29
CA GLY A 201 -23.16 -0.07 -16.72
C GLY A 201 -23.37 -0.72 -15.34
N ALA A 202 -24.56 -1.27 -15.12
CA ALA A 202 -25.03 -1.71 -13.80
C ALA A 202 -24.21 -2.87 -13.19
N GLU A 203 -23.63 -3.75 -14.00
CA GLU A 203 -22.79 -4.85 -13.51
C GLU A 203 -21.47 -4.34 -12.93
N PHE A 204 -20.88 -3.32 -13.55
CA PHE A 204 -19.65 -2.69 -13.07
C PHE A 204 -19.89 -1.94 -11.76
N GLU A 205 -20.99 -1.20 -11.65
CA GLU A 205 -21.35 -0.51 -10.41
C GLU A 205 -21.68 -1.49 -9.27
N LYS A 206 -22.31 -2.63 -9.59
CA LYS A 206 -22.50 -3.72 -8.62
C LYS A 206 -21.17 -4.31 -8.18
N LEU A 207 -20.24 -4.56 -9.10
CA LEU A 207 -18.90 -5.05 -8.78
C LEU A 207 -18.15 -4.06 -7.88
N LYS A 208 -18.13 -2.77 -8.24
CA LYS A 208 -17.53 -1.69 -7.43
C LYS A 208 -18.10 -1.66 -6.02
N SER A 209 -19.43 -1.73 -5.89
CA SER A 209 -20.12 -1.70 -4.58
C SER A 209 -19.75 -2.92 -3.73
N CYS A 210 -19.83 -4.12 -4.30
CA CYS A 210 -19.43 -5.36 -3.62
C CYS A 210 -17.96 -5.28 -3.17
N PHE A 211 -17.10 -4.71 -4.02
CA PHE A 211 -15.67 -4.61 -3.77
C PHE A 211 -15.33 -3.61 -2.66
N SER A 212 -16.00 -2.46 -2.63
CA SER A 212 -15.86 -1.48 -1.54
C SER A 212 -16.23 -2.10 -0.18
N ASP A 213 -17.32 -2.87 -0.14
CA ASP A 213 -17.70 -3.62 1.06
C ASP A 213 -16.68 -4.70 1.43
N TYR A 214 -16.14 -5.38 0.44
CA TYR A 214 -15.10 -6.38 0.66
C TYR A 214 -13.81 -5.76 1.22
N SER A 215 -13.42 -4.57 0.73
CA SER A 215 -12.23 -3.84 1.17
C SER A 215 -12.29 -3.45 2.65
N ASP A 216 -13.44 -2.93 3.08
CA ASP A 216 -13.71 -2.60 4.48
C ASP A 216 -13.68 -3.83 5.41
N ALA A 217 -14.00 -5.01 4.88
CA ALA A 217 -14.03 -6.25 5.65
C ALA A 217 -12.62 -6.79 5.95
N PHE A 218 -11.64 -6.56 5.07
CA PHE A 218 -10.28 -7.14 5.17
C PHE A 218 -9.57 -6.81 6.49
N PHE A 219 -9.75 -5.58 6.99
CA PHE A 219 -9.14 -5.11 8.23
C PHE A 219 -10.12 -5.01 9.41
N SER A 220 -11.31 -5.59 9.27
CA SER A 220 -12.28 -5.64 10.35
C SER A 220 -11.98 -6.77 11.34
N PHE A 221 -12.47 -6.62 12.57
CA PHE A 221 -12.23 -7.59 13.64
C PHE A 221 -12.77 -8.98 13.22
N PRO A 222 -11.95 -10.05 13.24
CA PRO A 222 -12.20 -11.30 12.50
C PRO A 222 -13.23 -12.24 13.14
N TYR A 223 -14.13 -11.71 13.97
CA TYR A 223 -15.13 -12.48 14.69
C TYR A 223 -16.52 -12.20 14.15
N ASP A 224 -17.28 -13.29 13.95
CA ASP A 224 -18.67 -13.27 13.50
C ASP A 224 -19.62 -12.85 14.64
N ILE A 225 -19.55 -11.57 15.02
CA ILE A 225 -20.38 -10.99 16.08
C ILE A 225 -21.48 -10.14 15.44
N PRO A 226 -22.77 -10.36 15.79
CA PRO A 226 -23.87 -9.50 15.35
C PRO A 226 -23.56 -8.01 15.60
N GLY A 227 -23.69 -7.17 14.57
CA GLY A 227 -23.42 -5.73 14.66
C GLY A 227 -22.00 -5.26 14.25
N PHE A 228 -21.04 -6.18 14.11
CA PHE A 228 -19.69 -5.87 13.61
C PHE A 228 -19.61 -5.93 12.07
N ALA A 229 -18.68 -5.16 11.50
CA ALA A 229 -18.58 -4.98 10.04
C ALA A 229 -18.26 -6.30 9.30
N PHE A 230 -17.45 -7.16 9.92
CA PHE A 230 -17.04 -8.44 9.38
C PHE A 230 -18.21 -9.36 9.00
N ARG A 231 -19.19 -9.55 9.91
CA ARG A 231 -20.38 -10.39 9.65
C ARG A 231 -21.26 -9.87 8.51
N ARG A 232 -21.41 -8.55 8.38
CA ARG A 232 -22.28 -7.95 7.37
C ARG A 232 -21.70 -8.01 5.95
N LYS A 233 -20.36 -8.00 5.83
CA LYS A 233 -19.65 -7.81 4.56
C LYS A 233 -19.05 -9.11 3.98
N VAL A 234 -18.89 -10.19 4.76
CA VAL A 234 -18.39 -11.51 4.30
C VAL A 234 -19.48 -12.40 3.69
N LEU A 235 -20.77 -12.15 3.96
CA LEU A 235 -21.87 -12.92 3.38
C LEU A 235 -22.18 -12.57 1.91
N ILE A 236 -21.54 -11.52 1.38
CA ILE A 236 -21.59 -11.17 -0.04
C ILE A 236 -20.50 -11.96 -0.73
N ASN A 237 -20.81 -13.19 -1.14
CA ASN A 237 -20.04 -13.88 -2.16
C ASN A 237 -20.56 -13.33 -3.50
N PRO A 238 -19.85 -12.41 -4.19
CA PRO A 238 -20.26 -12.03 -5.53
C PRO A 238 -20.38 -13.32 -6.34
N SER A 239 -21.46 -13.54 -7.06
CA SER A 239 -21.55 -14.67 -7.98
C SER A 239 -20.43 -14.50 -9.02
N LEU A 240 -19.33 -15.22 -8.85
CA LEU A 240 -18.08 -15.12 -9.64
C LEU A 240 -18.16 -15.86 -10.98
N ASP A 241 -19.36 -16.03 -11.55
CA ASP A 241 -19.58 -16.75 -12.82
C ASP A 241 -18.91 -16.05 -14.03
N GLY A 242 -18.36 -14.84 -13.84
CA GLY A 242 -17.70 -14.03 -14.87
C GLY A 242 -16.17 -14.12 -14.98
N PHE A 243 -15.47 -14.93 -14.17
CA PHE A 243 -13.99 -15.00 -14.19
C PHE A 243 -13.41 -16.01 -15.20
N SER A 244 -14.10 -16.28 -16.32
CA SER A 244 -13.58 -17.14 -17.39
C SER A 244 -12.34 -16.56 -18.09
N ILE A 245 -12.08 -15.25 -17.97
CA ILE A 245 -11.08 -14.53 -18.77
C ILE A 245 -9.70 -14.46 -18.10
N LEU A 246 -9.58 -14.47 -16.76
CA LEU A 246 -8.25 -14.63 -16.14
C LEU A 246 -7.67 -16.00 -16.49
N HIS A 247 -8.53 -17.02 -16.64
CA HIS A 247 -8.12 -18.32 -17.20
C HIS A 247 -7.59 -18.15 -18.62
N THR A 248 -8.24 -17.33 -19.46
CA THR A 248 -7.76 -17.01 -20.82
C THR A 248 -6.44 -16.22 -20.82
N LEU A 249 -6.25 -15.23 -19.94
CA LEU A 249 -5.00 -14.44 -19.87
C LEU A 249 -3.82 -15.24 -19.33
N LEU A 250 -4.09 -16.14 -18.38
CA LEU A 250 -3.10 -17.11 -17.91
C LEU A 250 -2.82 -18.15 -18.99
N SER A 251 -3.83 -18.72 -19.66
CA SER A 251 -3.65 -19.74 -20.70
C SER A 251 -3.08 -19.22 -22.02
N THR A 252 -3.26 -17.93 -22.36
CA THR A 252 -2.70 -17.34 -23.60
C THR A 252 -1.25 -16.88 -23.46
N ASN A 253 -0.79 -16.52 -22.26
CA ASN A 253 0.59 -16.08 -22.01
C ASN A 253 1.51 -17.16 -21.45
N SER A 254 0.98 -18.35 -21.25
CA SER A 254 1.78 -19.45 -20.76
C SER A 254 1.41 -20.71 -21.53
N ASN A 255 2.41 -21.50 -21.89
CA ASN A 255 2.23 -22.87 -22.37
C ASN A 255 1.71 -23.78 -21.23
N LEU A 256 0.82 -23.30 -20.36
CA LEU A 256 0.24 -24.03 -19.23
C LEU A 256 -0.71 -25.14 -19.69
N ASP A 257 -1.12 -25.15 -20.95
CA ASP A 257 -1.93 -26.23 -21.54
C ASP A 257 -1.16 -27.55 -21.72
N GLN A 258 0.17 -27.58 -21.50
CA GLN A 258 0.99 -28.79 -21.66
C GLN A 258 1.66 -29.31 -20.37
N SER A 259 1.35 -28.75 -19.20
CA SER A 259 1.88 -29.24 -17.92
C SER A 259 0.75 -29.63 -16.96
N ASP A 260 0.97 -30.68 -16.16
CA ASP A 260 0.11 -31.15 -15.06
C ASP A 260 -0.10 -30.10 -13.92
N ASP A 261 0.47 -28.90 -14.07
CA ASP A 261 0.47 -27.75 -13.14
C ASP A 261 -0.53 -26.64 -13.50
N SER A 262 -1.60 -26.93 -14.26
CA SER A 262 -2.60 -25.93 -14.62
C SER A 262 -3.40 -25.43 -13.40
N LEU A 263 -3.64 -24.12 -13.33
CA LEU A 263 -4.37 -23.52 -12.20
C LEU A 263 -5.85 -23.91 -12.26
N THR A 264 -6.40 -24.36 -11.13
CA THR A 264 -7.83 -24.68 -11.03
C THR A 264 -8.68 -23.41 -11.18
N THR A 265 -9.92 -23.54 -11.68
CA THR A 265 -10.88 -22.42 -11.79
C THR A 265 -11.02 -21.66 -10.47
N ARG A 266 -11.03 -22.38 -9.34
CA ARG A 266 -11.12 -21.78 -8.01
C ARG A 266 -9.87 -20.95 -7.66
N GLN A 267 -8.68 -21.45 -7.96
CA GLN A 267 -7.44 -20.68 -7.79
C GLN A 267 -7.45 -19.41 -8.63
N VAL A 268 -7.89 -19.51 -9.89
CA VAL A 268 -8.01 -18.35 -10.78
C VAL A 268 -8.95 -17.30 -10.19
N GLN A 269 -10.12 -17.70 -9.69
CA GLN A 269 -11.07 -16.80 -9.03
C GLN A 269 -10.47 -16.12 -7.79
N ASP A 270 -9.85 -16.90 -6.89
CA ASP A 270 -9.21 -16.42 -5.67
C ASP A 270 -8.11 -15.38 -6.01
N ILE A 271 -7.26 -15.66 -7.01
CA ILE A 271 -6.19 -14.76 -7.47
C ILE A 271 -6.75 -13.49 -8.10
N ALA A 272 -7.80 -13.58 -8.90
CA ALA A 272 -8.39 -12.42 -9.57
C ALA A 272 -8.94 -11.41 -8.55
N LEU A 273 -9.61 -11.91 -7.51
CA LEU A 273 -10.11 -11.09 -6.40
C LEU A 273 -8.96 -10.43 -5.63
N GLU A 274 -7.89 -11.18 -5.33
CA GLU A 274 -6.69 -10.63 -4.71
C GLU A 274 -6.04 -9.53 -5.56
N MET A 275 -5.96 -9.71 -6.87
CA MET A 275 -5.39 -8.71 -7.79
C MET A 275 -6.22 -7.44 -7.86
N LEU A 276 -7.55 -7.55 -7.91
CA LEU A 276 -8.44 -6.38 -7.83
C LEU A 276 -8.24 -5.61 -6.53
N TYR A 277 -8.12 -6.33 -5.42
CA TYR A 277 -7.87 -5.72 -4.12
C TYR A 277 -6.56 -5.00 -4.03
N ALA A 278 -5.49 -5.72 -4.39
CA ALA A 278 -4.14 -5.21 -4.31
C ALA A 278 -3.96 -3.98 -5.20
N SER A 279 -4.58 -3.96 -6.39
CA SER A 279 -4.44 -2.84 -7.32
C SER A 279 -5.26 -1.61 -6.92
N GLN A 280 -6.51 -1.76 -6.48
CA GLN A 280 -7.37 -0.59 -6.29
C GLN A 280 -6.89 0.35 -5.17
N GLU A 281 -6.79 -0.16 -3.94
CA GLU A 281 -6.53 0.70 -2.78
C GLU A 281 -5.09 1.24 -2.79
N THR A 282 -4.11 0.44 -3.23
CA THR A 282 -2.70 0.88 -3.25
C THR A 282 -2.42 1.94 -4.31
N LEU A 283 -3.04 1.83 -5.49
CA LEU A 283 -2.94 2.85 -6.53
C LEU A 283 -3.72 4.10 -6.17
N ALA A 284 -4.92 3.96 -5.60
CA ALA A 284 -5.71 5.12 -5.15
C ALA A 284 -4.94 5.94 -4.10
N SER A 285 -4.29 5.29 -3.15
CA SER A 285 -3.40 5.91 -2.17
C SER A 285 -2.22 6.64 -2.83
N SER A 286 -1.59 6.00 -3.82
CA SER A 286 -0.50 6.60 -4.60
C SER A 286 -0.96 7.86 -5.34
N PHE A 287 -2.11 7.81 -6.03
CA PHE A 287 -2.66 8.93 -6.79
C PHE A 287 -3.07 10.09 -5.88
N CYS A 288 -3.74 9.80 -4.76
CA CYS A 288 -4.09 10.82 -3.77
C CYS A 288 -2.84 11.51 -3.21
N THR A 289 -1.78 10.74 -2.93
CA THR A 289 -0.51 11.30 -2.47
C THR A 289 0.09 12.24 -3.52
N LEU A 290 0.12 11.85 -4.80
CA LEU A 290 0.59 12.72 -5.88
C LEU A 290 -0.25 14.00 -6.00
N LEU A 291 -1.57 13.89 -5.96
CA LEU A 291 -2.48 15.04 -6.03
C LEU A 291 -2.22 16.03 -4.87
N MET A 292 -2.08 15.53 -3.64
CA MET A 292 -1.77 16.37 -2.47
C MET A 292 -0.38 17.00 -2.56
N GLN A 293 0.66 16.17 -2.78
CA GLN A 293 2.04 16.64 -2.70
C GLN A 293 2.39 17.60 -3.83
N LEU A 294 1.84 17.43 -5.04
CA LEU A 294 2.08 18.38 -6.14
C LEU A 294 1.27 19.67 -5.98
N ALA A 295 0.12 19.64 -5.32
CA ALA A 295 -0.62 20.85 -4.98
C ALA A 295 0.13 21.71 -3.94
N GLU A 296 0.75 21.07 -2.93
CA GLU A 296 1.57 21.75 -1.91
C GLU A 296 2.96 22.14 -2.40
N ASN A 297 3.46 21.50 -3.46
CA ASN A 297 4.79 21.76 -4.01
C ASN A 297 4.73 22.23 -5.48
N PRO A 298 4.24 23.46 -5.76
CA PRO A 298 4.12 23.98 -7.13
C PRO A 298 5.44 23.96 -7.91
N ARG A 299 6.58 24.10 -7.23
CA ARG A 299 7.90 23.99 -7.85
C ARG A 299 8.12 22.61 -8.49
N VAL A 300 7.76 21.54 -7.78
CA VAL A 300 7.90 20.16 -8.30
C VAL A 300 6.99 19.96 -9.51
N LEU A 301 5.74 20.45 -9.45
CA LEU A 301 4.81 20.38 -10.58
C LEU A 301 5.31 21.16 -11.81
N ASN A 302 5.88 22.36 -11.59
CA ASN A 302 6.44 23.16 -12.67
C ASN A 302 7.67 22.52 -13.30
N ASP A 303 8.57 21.93 -12.49
CA ASP A 303 9.74 21.22 -12.99
C ASP A 303 9.35 19.94 -13.76
N LEU A 304 8.27 19.25 -13.36
CA LEU A 304 7.68 18.15 -14.15
C LEU A 304 7.17 18.65 -15.50
N ARG A 305 6.41 19.76 -15.52
CA ARG A 305 5.91 20.37 -16.76
C ARG A 305 7.06 20.81 -17.67
N ALA A 306 8.15 21.34 -17.11
CA ALA A 306 9.35 21.71 -17.84
C ALA A 306 10.07 20.48 -18.43
N GLU A 307 10.18 19.37 -17.69
CA GLU A 307 10.71 18.12 -18.22
C GLU A 307 9.89 17.62 -19.42
N LEU A 308 8.55 17.64 -19.31
CA LEU A 308 7.67 17.22 -20.41
C LEU A 308 7.82 18.13 -21.63
N ALA A 309 7.86 19.45 -21.43
CA ALA A 309 8.08 20.42 -22.49
C ALA A 309 9.45 20.24 -23.18
N THR A 310 10.52 20.02 -22.43
CA THR A 310 11.89 19.84 -22.98
C THR A 310 12.01 18.55 -23.80
N ASN A 311 11.15 17.56 -23.55
CA ASN A 311 11.10 16.30 -24.32
C ASN A 311 10.01 16.32 -25.41
N ASP A 312 9.45 17.48 -25.75
CA ASP A 312 8.39 17.65 -26.74
C ASP A 312 7.11 16.82 -26.45
N ILE A 313 6.81 16.57 -25.17
CA ILE A 313 5.65 15.78 -24.74
C ILE A 313 4.49 16.72 -24.44
N GLY A 314 3.75 17.09 -25.48
CA GLY A 314 2.54 17.89 -25.43
C GLY A 314 1.33 17.14 -24.85
N PRO A 315 0.19 17.83 -24.65
CA PRO A 315 -1.01 17.30 -23.95
C PRO A 315 -1.69 16.13 -24.68
N ASN A 316 -1.63 16.13 -26.02
CA ASN A 316 -2.35 15.18 -26.86
C ASN A 316 -1.50 13.98 -27.25
N ASP A 317 -0.21 14.00 -26.92
CA ASP A 317 0.72 12.98 -27.38
C ASP A 317 0.42 11.62 -26.77
N ILE A 318 0.54 10.63 -27.63
CA ILE A 318 0.40 9.20 -27.35
C ILE A 318 1.68 8.76 -26.65
N LEU A 319 1.55 8.12 -25.49
CA LEU A 319 2.71 7.67 -24.73
C LEU A 319 3.15 6.30 -25.23
N ASP A 320 4.44 6.20 -25.56
CA ASP A 320 5.10 4.91 -25.73
C ASP A 320 5.91 4.52 -24.48
N TYR A 321 6.24 3.23 -24.39
CA TYR A 321 6.97 2.67 -23.26
C TYR A 321 8.37 3.25 -23.08
N LYS A 322 9.07 3.55 -24.18
CA LYS A 322 10.44 4.07 -24.16
C LYS A 322 10.44 5.50 -23.60
N THR A 323 9.53 6.33 -24.09
CA THR A 323 9.32 7.72 -23.65
C THR A 323 8.97 7.77 -22.17
N LEU A 324 8.04 6.94 -21.69
CA LEU A 324 7.68 6.91 -20.26
C LEU A 324 8.87 6.53 -19.35
N LYS A 325 9.78 5.67 -19.83
CA LYS A 325 10.96 5.23 -19.06
C LYS A 325 12.13 6.22 -19.13
N SER A 326 12.17 7.10 -20.13
CA SER A 326 13.29 8.03 -20.33
C SER A 326 13.18 9.34 -19.54
N LEU A 327 12.10 9.55 -18.77
CA LEU A 327 11.86 10.77 -17.99
C LEU A 327 12.42 10.66 -16.55
N PRO A 328 13.64 11.19 -16.26
CA PRO A 328 14.30 11.00 -14.97
C PRO A 328 13.58 11.68 -13.80
N PHE A 329 13.07 12.90 -13.96
CA PHE A 329 12.43 13.64 -12.89
C PHE A 329 11.03 13.09 -12.59
N LEU A 330 10.25 12.71 -13.61
CA LEU A 330 9.02 11.91 -13.45
C LEU A 330 9.27 10.67 -12.59
N ASN A 331 10.36 9.94 -12.87
CA ASN A 331 10.74 8.77 -12.11
C ASN A 331 11.14 9.10 -10.67
N ASP A 332 11.82 10.23 -10.45
CA ASP A 332 12.20 10.70 -9.12
C ASP A 332 11.00 11.08 -8.26
N VAL A 333 10.02 11.78 -8.84
CA VAL A 333 8.76 12.11 -8.14
C VAL A 333 7.99 10.85 -7.76
N MET A 334 7.89 9.86 -8.65
CA MET A 334 7.28 8.57 -8.33
C MET A 334 8.04 7.86 -7.18
N LYS A 335 9.37 7.81 -7.25
CA LYS A 335 10.18 7.19 -6.20
C LYS A 335 10.01 7.90 -4.87
N GLU A 336 9.93 9.23 -4.88
CA GLU A 336 9.72 10.02 -3.68
C GLU A 336 8.34 9.79 -3.07
N MET A 337 7.30 9.70 -3.89
CA MET A 337 5.96 9.33 -3.43
C MET A 337 5.98 7.99 -2.70
N LEU A 338 6.58 6.97 -3.31
CA LEU A 338 6.68 5.63 -2.73
C LEU A 338 7.55 5.56 -1.46
N ARG A 339 8.49 6.51 -1.27
CA ARG A 339 9.31 6.64 -0.06
C ARG A 339 8.56 7.39 1.05
N TYR A 340 7.92 8.49 0.67
CA TYR A 340 7.27 9.44 1.57
C TYR A 340 6.01 8.84 2.19
N ALA A 341 5.15 8.26 1.35
CA ALA A 341 3.90 7.62 1.75
C ALA A 341 3.75 6.28 1.02
N PRO A 342 4.50 5.23 1.41
CA PRO A 342 4.31 3.91 0.83
C PRO A 342 2.86 3.44 1.08
N PRO A 343 2.11 3.01 0.04
CA PRO A 343 0.73 2.55 0.22
C PRO A 343 0.59 1.39 1.20
N ILE A 344 1.64 0.57 1.34
CA ILE A 344 1.72 -0.51 2.31
C ILE A 344 2.89 -0.21 3.26
N GLY A 345 2.59 0.02 4.54
CA GLY A 345 3.60 0.36 5.55
C GLY A 345 4.50 -0.79 6.00
N GLY A 346 4.12 -2.04 5.71
CA GLY A 346 4.84 -3.23 6.13
C GLY A 346 4.03 -4.52 5.94
N GLY A 347 4.59 -5.65 6.37
CA GLY A 347 3.93 -6.94 6.27
C GLY A 347 4.17 -7.85 7.47
N LEU A 348 3.22 -8.73 7.71
CA LEU A 348 3.25 -9.68 8.83
C LEU A 348 3.84 -11.02 8.42
N ARG A 349 4.71 -11.53 9.27
CA ARG A 349 5.30 -12.87 9.19
C ARG A 349 5.10 -13.60 10.51
N LYS A 350 5.20 -14.93 10.45
CA LYS A 350 5.30 -15.79 11.62
C LYS A 350 6.62 -16.55 11.57
N ALA A 351 7.37 -16.51 12.66
CA ALA A 351 8.57 -17.32 12.81
C ALA A 351 8.17 -18.79 12.94
N VAL A 352 8.67 -19.67 12.05
CA VAL A 352 8.45 -21.12 12.16
C VAL A 352 9.57 -21.81 12.94
N LYS A 353 10.70 -21.14 13.09
CA LYS A 353 11.82 -21.50 13.96
C LYS A 353 12.32 -20.26 14.67
N ASP A 354 13.23 -20.43 15.62
CA ASP A 354 13.92 -19.30 16.23
C ASP A 354 14.73 -18.54 15.16
N VAL A 355 14.57 -17.22 15.10
CA VAL A 355 15.23 -16.35 14.12
C VAL A 355 16.19 -15.41 14.84
N GLU A 356 17.48 -15.45 14.49
CA GLU A 356 18.45 -14.50 15.01
C GLU A 356 18.50 -13.22 14.17
N ILE A 357 18.40 -12.06 14.82
CA ILE A 357 18.46 -10.75 14.15
C ILE A 357 19.04 -9.68 15.08
N ALA A 358 20.02 -8.91 14.59
CA ALA A 358 20.68 -7.86 15.37
C ALA A 358 21.19 -8.32 16.76
N GLY A 359 21.61 -9.58 16.88
CA GLY A 359 22.05 -10.20 18.15
C GLY A 359 20.92 -10.73 19.04
N TYR A 360 19.66 -10.42 18.71
CA TYR A 360 18.47 -10.91 19.39
C TYR A 360 17.97 -12.23 18.80
N VAL A 361 17.14 -12.93 19.57
CA VAL A 361 16.42 -14.14 19.13
C VAL A 361 14.93 -13.83 19.12
N ILE A 362 14.27 -14.08 17.99
CA ILE A 362 12.81 -14.09 17.86
C ILE A 362 12.36 -15.55 17.99
N PRO A 363 11.60 -15.92 19.05
CA PRO A 363 11.21 -17.30 19.25
C PRO A 363 10.25 -17.82 18.17
N ALA A 364 10.31 -19.12 17.89
CA ALA A 364 9.34 -19.79 17.06
C ALA A 364 7.90 -19.52 17.53
N GLY A 365 7.01 -19.29 16.58
CA GLY A 365 5.60 -18.95 16.82
C GLY A 365 5.31 -17.46 16.96
N TRP A 366 6.31 -16.61 17.22
CA TRP A 366 6.11 -15.17 17.33
C TRP A 366 5.79 -14.51 15.99
N ARG A 367 5.03 -13.42 16.04
CA ARG A 367 4.78 -12.56 14.89
C ARG A 367 5.96 -11.62 14.65
N ILE A 368 6.19 -11.30 13.39
CA ILE A 368 7.18 -10.31 12.96
C ILE A 368 6.47 -9.33 12.02
N LEU A 369 6.54 -8.04 12.31
CA LEU A 369 6.12 -6.96 11.42
C LEU A 369 7.38 -6.32 10.83
N PHE A 370 7.69 -6.60 9.56
CA PHE A 370 8.72 -5.80 8.89
C PHE A 370 8.08 -4.47 8.46
N SER A 371 8.76 -3.36 8.71
CA SER A 371 8.26 -2.02 8.36
C SER A 371 9.00 -1.49 7.13
N ILE A 372 8.25 -1.29 6.04
CA ILE A 372 8.74 -0.59 4.84
C ILE A 372 9.00 0.87 5.18
N GLU A 373 8.03 1.51 5.82
CA GLU A 373 8.10 2.92 6.21
C GLU A 373 9.26 3.20 7.17
N GLY A 374 9.42 2.39 8.22
CA GLY A 374 10.55 2.49 9.15
C GLY A 374 11.89 2.24 8.46
N THR A 375 11.94 1.35 7.47
CA THR A 375 13.15 1.09 6.67
C THR A 375 13.50 2.27 5.78
N HIS A 376 12.53 2.87 5.10
CA HIS A 376 12.76 4.07 4.30
C HIS A 376 13.21 5.25 5.16
N LYS A 377 12.68 5.41 6.37
CA LYS A 377 13.09 6.47 7.29
C LYS A 377 14.49 6.28 7.87
N LEU A 378 14.91 5.02 8.10
CA LEU A 378 16.26 4.70 8.59
C LEU A 378 17.34 4.78 7.50
N CYS A 379 16.96 4.96 6.24
CA CYS A 379 17.92 5.10 5.16
C CYS A 379 18.75 6.38 5.35
N LYS A 380 20.06 6.19 5.57
CA LYS A 380 21.05 7.25 5.82
C LYS A 380 21.14 8.32 4.73
N TYR A 381 20.64 8.04 3.53
CA TYR A 381 20.68 8.95 2.39
C TYR A 381 19.46 9.88 2.31
N ASN A 382 18.49 9.74 3.22
CA ASN A 382 17.22 10.42 3.11
C ASN A 382 17.14 11.78 3.82
N GLY A 383 18.24 12.33 4.35
CA GLY A 383 18.27 13.68 4.92
C GLY A 383 17.07 13.95 5.84
N ASP A 384 16.34 15.04 5.58
CA ASP A 384 14.99 15.20 6.14
C ASP A 384 14.00 14.23 5.46
N VAL A 385 13.63 13.18 6.18
CA VAL A 385 12.72 12.12 5.72
C VAL A 385 11.25 12.54 5.70
N GLU A 386 10.91 13.62 6.41
CA GLU A 386 9.53 14.11 6.59
C GLU A 386 9.12 15.13 5.53
N THR A 387 10.05 15.57 4.69
CA THR A 387 9.76 16.44 3.55
C THR A 387 9.67 15.62 2.26
N PHE A 388 8.64 15.88 1.47
CA PHE A 388 8.51 15.38 0.10
C PHE A 388 9.49 16.14 -0.80
N ASP A 389 10.62 15.50 -1.12
CA ASP A 389 11.70 16.09 -1.90
C ASP A 389 12.17 15.11 -2.99
N PRO A 390 11.66 15.23 -4.23
CA PRO A 390 12.11 14.42 -5.35
C PRO A 390 13.57 14.68 -5.76
N TYR A 391 14.14 15.85 -5.48
CA TYR A 391 15.49 16.23 -5.90
C TYR A 391 16.57 15.40 -5.19
N ARG A 392 16.25 14.81 -4.03
CA ARG A 392 17.14 13.87 -3.32
C ARG A 392 17.60 12.71 -4.19
N TRP A 393 16.78 12.24 -5.12
CA TRP A 393 17.10 11.08 -5.95
C TRP A 393 18.18 11.40 -6.98
N LYS A 394 18.14 12.62 -7.54
CA LYS A 394 19.21 13.14 -8.39
C LYS A 394 20.51 13.28 -7.61
N LYS A 395 20.46 13.88 -6.41
CA LYS A 395 21.63 14.02 -5.53
C LYS A 395 22.23 12.65 -5.18
N LEU A 396 21.39 11.70 -4.80
CA LEU A 396 21.81 10.35 -4.45
C LEU A 396 22.46 9.60 -5.60
N ARG A 397 21.96 9.74 -6.84
CA ARG A 397 22.62 9.16 -8.02
C ARG A 397 24.03 9.70 -8.25
N VAL A 398 24.28 10.96 -7.90
CA VAL A 398 25.60 11.60 -8.02
C VAL A 398 26.53 11.16 -6.89
N GLU A 399 26.03 11.12 -5.65
CA GLU A 399 26.84 10.80 -4.46
C GLU A 399 27.12 9.30 -4.29
N ASP A 400 26.19 8.43 -4.68
CA ASP A 400 26.34 6.97 -4.61
C ASP A 400 25.69 6.30 -5.84
N PRO A 401 26.43 6.23 -6.97
CA PRO A 401 25.93 5.63 -8.21
C PRO A 401 25.50 4.15 -8.07
N HIS A 402 26.00 3.44 -7.05
CA HIS A 402 25.67 2.05 -6.77
C HIS A 402 24.51 1.88 -5.77
N HIS A 403 23.90 2.97 -5.29
CA HIS A 403 22.81 2.95 -4.30
C HIS A 403 21.63 2.05 -4.72
N SER A 404 21.31 1.95 -6.01
CA SER A 404 20.23 1.10 -6.53
C SER A 404 20.39 -0.39 -6.22
N SER A 405 21.60 -0.84 -5.85
CA SER A 405 21.88 -2.22 -5.44
C SER A 405 21.67 -2.47 -3.93
N ARG A 406 21.38 -1.42 -3.14
CA ARG A 406 21.20 -1.52 -1.68
C ARG A 406 19.72 -1.75 -1.32
N PHE A 407 19.47 -2.58 -0.31
CA PHE A 407 18.12 -2.91 0.19
C PHE A 407 17.42 -1.77 0.96
N ASP A 408 17.80 -0.52 0.71
CA ASP A 408 17.35 0.65 1.48
C ASP A 408 16.02 1.24 0.97
N PHE A 409 15.56 0.82 -0.20
CA PHE A 409 14.31 1.26 -0.82
C PHE A 409 13.46 0.07 -1.27
N ILE A 410 12.51 -0.32 -0.43
CA ILE A 410 11.67 -1.53 -0.60
C ILE A 410 10.14 -1.25 -0.64
N PRO A 411 9.65 -0.26 -1.42
CA PRO A 411 8.22 0.10 -1.43
C PRO A 411 7.29 -1.04 -1.88
N PHE A 412 7.84 -2.04 -2.58
CA PHE A 412 7.13 -3.22 -3.06
C PHE A 412 7.48 -4.50 -2.27
N GLY A 413 8.05 -4.33 -1.07
CA GLY A 413 8.65 -5.43 -0.30
C GLY A 413 9.96 -5.92 -0.92
N ALA A 414 10.37 -7.13 -0.54
CA ALA A 414 11.59 -7.77 -1.04
C ALA A 414 11.50 -9.31 -0.96
N GLY A 415 12.50 -9.98 -1.52
CA GLY A 415 12.63 -11.44 -1.50
C GLY A 415 11.56 -12.16 -2.33
N ASN A 416 11.23 -13.39 -1.94
CA ASN A 416 10.29 -14.25 -2.64
C ASN A 416 8.86 -13.70 -2.72
N ARG A 417 8.54 -12.67 -1.91
CA ARG A 417 7.23 -12.01 -1.86
C ARG A 417 7.26 -10.54 -2.32
N THR A 418 8.27 -10.16 -3.09
CA THR A 418 8.25 -8.88 -3.80
C THR A 418 6.98 -8.80 -4.65
N CYS A 419 6.28 -7.66 -4.60
CA CYS A 419 5.00 -7.45 -5.28
C CYS A 419 5.07 -7.91 -6.75
N VAL A 420 4.15 -8.81 -7.13
CA VAL A 420 4.09 -9.34 -8.50
C VAL A 420 3.68 -8.29 -9.52
N GLY A 421 2.82 -7.35 -9.12
CA GLY A 421 2.33 -6.25 -9.97
C GLY A 421 3.15 -4.97 -9.90
N GLN A 422 4.41 -5.01 -9.41
CA GLN A 422 5.20 -3.80 -9.17
C GLN A 422 5.42 -2.95 -10.44
N ASP A 423 5.60 -3.58 -11.59
CA ASP A 423 5.95 -2.87 -12.83
C ASP A 423 4.70 -2.27 -13.47
N TYR A 424 3.57 -2.99 -13.41
CA TYR A 424 2.25 -2.44 -13.71
C TYR A 424 1.94 -1.21 -12.84
N ALA A 425 2.15 -1.31 -11.53
CA ALA A 425 1.86 -0.21 -10.61
C ALA A 425 2.74 1.02 -10.90
N LYS A 426 4.05 0.83 -11.10
CA LYS A 426 4.97 1.92 -11.46
C LYS A 426 4.56 2.59 -12.77
N ASP A 427 4.20 1.81 -13.79
CA ASP A 427 3.84 2.36 -15.10
C ASP A 427 2.52 3.13 -15.03
N LEU A 428 1.50 2.61 -14.35
CA LEU A 428 0.24 3.33 -14.17
C LEU A 428 0.40 4.58 -13.29
N ILE A 429 1.22 4.54 -12.23
CA ILE A 429 1.56 5.73 -11.43
C ILE A 429 2.26 6.79 -12.29
N LYS A 430 3.21 6.39 -13.15
CA LYS A 430 3.89 7.33 -14.05
C LYS A 430 2.96 7.91 -15.10
N VAL A 431 2.10 7.10 -15.70
CA VAL A 431 1.08 7.57 -16.65
C VAL A 431 0.14 8.57 -15.95
N PHE A 432 -0.37 8.23 -14.76
CA PHE A 432 -1.20 9.15 -13.99
C PHE A 432 -0.48 10.46 -13.69
N LEU A 433 0.74 10.38 -13.15
CA LEU A 433 1.58 11.54 -12.82
C LEU A 433 1.84 12.44 -14.03
N LEU A 434 2.16 11.85 -15.19
CA LEU A 434 2.39 12.57 -16.42
C LEU A 434 1.11 13.27 -16.90
N GLU A 435 0.00 12.55 -16.97
CA GLU A 435 -1.28 13.10 -17.43
C GLU A 435 -1.81 14.21 -16.52
N ILE A 436 -1.77 14.07 -15.20
CA ILE A 436 -2.19 15.16 -14.31
C ILE A 436 -1.31 16.39 -14.49
N SER A 437 -0.01 16.20 -14.73
CA SER A 437 0.95 17.31 -14.87
C SER A 437 0.67 18.14 -16.13
N ARG A 438 0.29 17.51 -17.24
CA ARG A 438 0.09 18.21 -18.52
C ARG A 438 -1.37 18.55 -18.86
N CYS A 439 -2.35 17.90 -18.23
CA CYS A 439 -3.76 18.04 -18.62
C CYS A 439 -4.57 18.96 -17.68
N ILE A 440 -4.21 19.08 -16.40
CA ILE A 440 -5.04 19.78 -15.41
C ILE A 440 -4.23 20.69 -14.48
N ASP A 441 -4.92 21.71 -13.95
CA ASP A 441 -4.58 22.41 -12.72
C ASP A 441 -5.60 22.03 -11.64
N TRP A 442 -5.16 21.90 -10.39
CA TRP A 442 -6.07 21.58 -9.29
C TRP A 442 -5.65 22.24 -7.97
N GLN A 443 -6.60 22.36 -7.06
CA GLN A 443 -6.41 22.88 -5.70
C GLN A 443 -7.22 22.06 -4.70
N MET A 444 -6.65 21.83 -3.52
CA MET A 444 -7.36 21.21 -2.40
C MET A 444 -8.31 22.22 -1.78
N VAL A 445 -9.60 21.90 -1.72
CA VAL A 445 -10.63 22.83 -1.23
C VAL A 445 -10.47 23.11 0.27
N ASN A 446 -10.09 22.09 1.04
CA ASN A 446 -9.94 22.18 2.49
C ASN A 446 -8.48 22.35 2.95
N GLY A 447 -7.53 22.49 2.02
CA GLY A 447 -6.09 22.36 2.31
C GLY A 447 -5.67 20.91 2.54
N MET A 448 -4.50 20.71 3.17
CA MET A 448 -3.96 19.38 3.45
C MET A 448 -4.80 18.60 4.48
N PRO A 449 -5.31 17.40 4.13
CA PRO A 449 -6.18 16.64 5.02
C PRO A 449 -5.40 15.74 5.98
N ASP A 450 -6.06 15.34 7.08
CA ASP A 450 -5.60 14.24 7.92
C ASP A 450 -5.64 12.92 7.13
N ILE A 451 -4.62 12.08 7.33
CA ILE A 451 -4.50 10.78 6.67
C ILE A 451 -4.97 9.66 7.60
N ALA A 452 -5.85 8.80 7.12
CA ALA A 452 -6.14 7.51 7.74
C ALA A 452 -4.99 6.55 7.44
N SER A 453 -4.20 6.19 8.43
CA SER A 453 -2.98 5.37 8.23
C SER A 453 -3.22 3.86 8.18
N CYS A 454 -4.41 3.39 8.53
CA CYS A 454 -4.73 1.97 8.56
C CYS A 454 -6.07 1.73 7.85
N PRO A 455 -6.12 0.82 6.87
CA PRO A 455 -5.01 -0.06 6.45
C PRO A 455 -4.04 0.51 5.43
N ILE A 456 -4.52 1.42 4.60
CA ILE A 456 -3.82 2.02 3.48
C ILE A 456 -3.98 3.54 3.64
N PRO A 457 -2.91 4.33 3.48
CA PRO A 457 -2.95 5.77 3.69
C PRO A 457 -3.89 6.45 2.69
N LEU A 458 -5.00 6.99 3.18
CA LEU A 458 -5.96 7.76 2.40
C LEU A 458 -6.44 9.01 3.17
N PRO A 459 -6.70 10.13 2.48
CA PRO A 459 -7.33 11.31 3.06
C PRO A 459 -8.68 11.02 3.74
N ARG A 460 -8.85 11.49 4.98
CA ARG A 460 -10.08 11.26 5.77
C ARG A 460 -11.30 12.01 5.24
N ASP A 461 -11.08 13.15 4.59
CA ASP A 461 -12.14 14.03 4.08
C ASP A 461 -12.55 13.70 2.63
N GLY A 462 -11.99 12.63 2.04
CA GLY A 462 -12.23 12.26 0.65
C GLY A 462 -11.42 13.05 -0.38
N LEU A 463 -10.57 13.99 0.07
CA LEU A 463 -9.78 14.90 -0.76
C LEU A 463 -10.62 15.69 -1.77
N PRO A 464 -11.46 16.63 -1.35
CA PRO A 464 -12.21 17.47 -2.29
C PRO A 464 -11.27 18.38 -3.09
N LEU A 465 -11.34 18.31 -4.42
CA LEU A 465 -10.47 19.06 -5.33
C LEU A 465 -11.27 19.94 -6.29
N SER A 466 -10.85 21.21 -6.42
CA SER A 466 -11.25 22.03 -7.56
C SER A 466 -10.29 21.77 -8.72
N VAL A 467 -10.83 21.43 -9.89
CA VAL A 467 -10.05 21.00 -11.06
C VAL A 467 -10.40 21.84 -12.28
N LYS A 468 -9.39 22.26 -13.05
CA LYS A 468 -9.55 23.00 -14.31
C LYS A 468 -8.61 22.43 -15.37
N PRO A 469 -8.93 22.57 -16.67
CA PRO A 469 -7.97 22.26 -17.73
C PRO A 469 -6.69 23.09 -17.55
N PHE A 470 -5.53 22.49 -17.77
CA PHE A 470 -4.27 23.22 -17.80
C PHE A 470 -4.21 24.17 -19.01
N ASP A 471 -3.71 25.39 -18.81
CA ASP A 471 -3.62 26.38 -19.88
C ASP A 471 -2.51 26.02 -20.88
N MET A 472 -2.93 25.70 -22.09
CA MET A 472 -2.03 25.34 -23.19
C MET A 472 -1.08 26.43 -23.64
N LYS A 473 -1.38 27.71 -23.37
CA LYS A 473 -0.44 28.80 -23.65
C LYS A 473 0.75 28.73 -22.71
N LYS A 474 0.52 28.43 -21.43
CA LYS A 474 1.60 28.24 -20.44
C LYS A 474 2.51 27.08 -20.80
N PHE A 475 1.97 26.00 -21.36
CA PHE A 475 2.81 24.89 -21.82
C PHE A 475 3.80 25.34 -22.91
N LYS A 476 3.35 26.15 -23.87
CA LYS A 476 4.20 26.70 -24.94
C LYS A 476 5.24 27.68 -24.39
N GLU A 477 4.85 28.54 -23.46
CA GLU A 477 5.78 29.47 -22.80
C GLU A 477 6.88 28.72 -22.02
N ILE A 478 6.53 27.63 -21.33
CA ILE A 478 7.50 26.76 -20.65
C ILE A 478 8.44 26.12 -21.67
N HIS A 479 7.92 25.65 -22.80
CA HIS A 479 8.73 25.05 -23.87
C HIS A 479 9.70 26.07 -24.50
N GLU A 480 9.22 27.25 -24.86
CA GLU A 480 10.04 28.33 -25.45
C GLU A 480 11.14 28.81 -24.49
N SER A 481 10.81 28.99 -23.20
CA SER A 481 11.80 29.38 -22.18
C SER A 481 12.83 28.29 -21.88
N SER A 482 12.43 27.01 -21.93
CA SER A 482 13.35 25.89 -21.72
C SER A 482 14.33 25.73 -22.89
N ASN A 483 13.88 25.93 -24.13
CA ASN A 483 14.75 25.89 -25.31
C ASN A 483 15.79 27.03 -25.27
N LEU A 484 15.37 28.25 -24.93
CA LEU A 484 16.29 29.39 -24.77
C LEU A 484 17.35 29.17 -23.68
N ALA A 485 17.02 28.46 -22.60
CA ALA A 485 17.98 28.10 -21.55
C ALA A 485 18.92 26.95 -21.93
N SER A 486 18.59 26.17 -22.95
CA SER A 486 19.42 25.06 -23.46
C SER A 486 20.40 25.49 -24.57
N GLU A 487 20.12 26.60 -25.24
CA GLU A 487 20.96 27.21 -26.28
C GLU A 487 21.99 28.22 -25.74
N ALA A 488 21.86 28.63 -24.47
CA ALA A 488 22.76 29.54 -23.75
C ALA A 488 23.71 28.77 -22.82
#